data_AF-A0A953F6I1-F1
#
_entry.id   AF-A0A953F6I1-F1
#
_cell.length_a   1.000
_cell.length_b   1.000
_cell.length_c   1.000
_cell.angle_alpha   90.00
_cell.angle_beta   90.00
_cell.angle_gamma   90.00
#
_symmetry.space_group_name_H-M   'P 1'
#
loop_
_entity.id
_entity.type
_entity.pdbx_description
1 polymer ?
#
loop_
_entity_poly.entity_id
_entity_poly.type
_entity_poly.pdbx_seq_one_letter_code
_entity_poly.pdbx_strand_id
1 'polypeptide(L)'
;MKFWQRFRYYLIGVSIGLIASVFFFQNRGCGWLPQNRVLDKISNSVITRTDSMKCVMECHGITDEDVFHLLQYGDVLFSESNVQTTPRMYVISAERLNDEKEYKLAFILHDTTTLISGVISSEKCNCGDKDDKDAHILYMPDEMVKKMFLKKDISITETGNCKMNHYGLHPDTVVNYLKSGTIDNVLSTPLSEPHPRYFVRKKNVLLQVEMAEKKNRIIDVIVEGDTTTMNCE
;
A
#
# COMPACT_ATOMS: atom_id res chain seq x y z
N MET A 1 42.91 -10.96 -42.50
CA MET A 1 42.61 -10.54 -41.11
C MET A 1 41.76 -11.63 -40.46
N LYS A 2 42.18 -12.17 -39.31
CA LYS A 2 41.56 -13.38 -38.75
C LYS A 2 40.24 -13.02 -38.08
N PHE A 3 39.14 -13.68 -38.46
CA PHE A 3 37.78 -13.51 -37.91
C PHE A 3 37.78 -13.42 -36.36
N TRP A 4 38.63 -14.22 -35.72
CA TRP A 4 38.83 -14.27 -34.28
C TRP A 4 39.25 -12.94 -33.64
N GLN A 5 40.04 -12.11 -34.34
CA GLN A 5 40.44 -10.80 -33.82
C GLN A 5 39.25 -9.85 -33.75
N ARG A 6 38.38 -9.87 -34.77
CA ARG A 6 37.15 -9.03 -34.81
C ARG A 6 36.17 -9.43 -33.71
N PHE A 7 36.00 -10.73 -33.46
CA PHE A 7 35.13 -11.23 -32.40
C PHE A 7 35.58 -10.80 -30.98
N ARG A 8 36.90 -10.80 -30.70
CA ARG A 8 37.44 -10.35 -29.42
C ARG A 8 37.19 -8.87 -29.14
N TYR A 9 37.41 -7.99 -30.14
CA TYR A 9 37.12 -6.56 -29.98
C TYR A 9 35.62 -6.29 -29.79
N TYR A 10 34.75 -7.06 -30.48
CA TYR A 10 33.31 -6.99 -30.27
C TYR A 10 32.90 -7.38 -28.84
N LEU A 11 33.41 -8.50 -28.31
CA LEU A 11 33.12 -8.91 -26.93
C LEU A 11 33.61 -7.89 -25.89
N ILE A 12 34.76 -7.26 -26.13
CA ILE A 12 35.24 -6.18 -25.26
C ILE A 12 34.25 -5.01 -25.28
N GLY A 13 33.82 -4.56 -26.45
CA GLY A 13 32.80 -3.51 -26.58
C GLY A 13 31.47 -3.86 -25.91
N VAL A 14 30.98 -5.09 -26.09
CA VAL A 14 29.75 -5.59 -25.44
C VAL A 14 29.91 -5.64 -23.93
N SER A 15 31.05 -6.11 -23.42
CA SER A 15 31.31 -6.18 -21.99
C SER A 15 31.34 -4.79 -21.34
N ILE A 16 31.99 -3.81 -21.97
CA ILE A 16 32.00 -2.41 -21.51
C ILE A 16 30.58 -1.83 -21.56
N GLY A 17 29.82 -2.11 -22.62
CA GLY A 17 28.42 -1.68 -22.75
C GLY A 17 27.51 -2.27 -21.66
N LEU A 18 27.68 -3.54 -21.31
CA LEU A 18 26.92 -4.20 -20.25
C LEU A 18 27.28 -3.62 -18.87
N ILE A 19 28.57 -3.40 -18.58
CA ILE A 19 29.01 -2.79 -17.32
C ILE A 19 28.46 -1.37 -17.19
N ALA A 20 28.56 -0.56 -18.25
CA ALA A 20 28.00 0.78 -18.26
C ALA A 20 26.48 0.77 -18.06
N SER A 21 25.76 -0.11 -18.76
CA SER A 21 24.31 -0.27 -18.60
C SER A 21 23.94 -0.59 -17.15
N VAL A 22 24.56 -1.61 -16.55
CA VAL A 22 24.32 -1.98 -15.15
C VAL A 22 24.60 -0.79 -14.22
N PHE A 23 25.71 -0.07 -14.41
CA PHE A 23 26.05 1.10 -13.59
C PHE A 23 25.03 2.24 -13.71
N PHE A 24 24.53 2.54 -14.90
CA PHE A 24 23.51 3.56 -15.11
C PHE A 24 22.13 3.16 -14.54
N PHE A 25 21.80 1.87 -14.52
CA PHE A 25 20.52 1.36 -14.01
C PHE A 25 20.56 0.87 -12.55
N GLN A 26 21.73 0.77 -11.92
CA GLN A 26 21.91 0.25 -10.55
C GLN A 26 21.02 0.93 -9.50
N ASN A 27 20.79 2.25 -9.64
CA ASN A 27 20.00 3.04 -8.68
C ASN A 27 18.59 3.40 -9.18
N ARG A 28 18.25 3.00 -10.41
CA ARG A 28 16.91 3.12 -10.98
C ARG A 28 16.41 1.70 -11.18
N GLY A 29 15.89 1.11 -10.11
CA GLY A 29 15.28 -0.22 -10.19
C GLY A 29 14.20 -0.30 -11.27
N CYS A 30 13.61 -1.48 -11.44
CA CYS A 30 12.52 -1.72 -12.39
C CYS A 30 11.24 -0.89 -12.14
N GLY A 31 11.23 0.07 -11.20
CA GLY A 31 10.10 0.95 -10.89
C GLY A 31 9.62 1.82 -12.07
N TRP A 32 10.41 1.98 -13.14
CA TRP A 32 9.96 2.68 -14.34
C TRP A 32 9.06 1.83 -15.26
N LEU A 33 9.01 0.51 -15.06
CA LEU A 33 8.21 -0.39 -15.89
C LEU A 33 6.72 0.00 -15.85
N PRO A 34 5.99 -0.14 -16.97
CA PRO A 34 4.58 0.24 -17.04
C PRO A 34 3.72 -0.38 -15.94
N GLN A 35 3.98 -1.64 -15.59
CA GLN A 35 3.30 -2.36 -14.51
C GLN A 35 3.42 -1.64 -13.16
N ASN A 36 4.66 -1.34 -12.74
CA ASN A 36 4.92 -0.69 -11.45
C ASN A 36 4.26 0.70 -11.38
N ARG A 37 4.20 1.43 -12.50
CA ARG A 37 3.50 2.73 -12.57
C ARG A 37 1.99 2.60 -12.39
N VAL A 38 1.38 1.53 -12.91
CA VAL A 38 -0.06 1.27 -12.73
C VAL A 38 -0.33 0.90 -11.28
N LEU A 39 0.44 -0.04 -10.71
CA LEU A 39 0.29 -0.45 -9.31
C LEU A 39 0.50 0.71 -8.34
N ASP A 40 1.53 1.53 -8.57
CA ASP A 40 1.81 2.73 -7.77
C ASP A 40 0.66 3.75 -7.87
N LYS A 41 0.16 4.01 -9.10
CA LYS A 41 -0.98 4.91 -9.28
C LYS A 41 -2.24 4.43 -8.56
N ILE A 42 -2.54 3.14 -8.58
CA ILE A 42 -3.71 2.58 -7.88
C ILE A 42 -3.49 2.64 -6.37
N SER A 43 -2.31 2.24 -5.89
CA SER A 43 -1.97 2.22 -4.46
C SER A 43 -1.97 3.62 -3.83
N ASN A 44 -1.62 4.65 -4.61
CA ASN A 44 -1.63 6.05 -4.18
C ASN A 44 -2.97 6.77 -4.41
N SER A 45 -4.04 6.04 -4.75
CA SER A 45 -5.38 6.59 -4.95
C SER A 45 -6.36 6.08 -3.88
N VAL A 46 -7.48 6.77 -3.69
CA VAL A 46 -8.53 6.29 -2.79
C VAL A 46 -9.26 5.14 -3.48
N ILE A 47 -9.05 3.92 -2.97
CA ILE A 47 -9.69 2.72 -3.49
C ILE A 47 -11.13 2.66 -2.96
N THR A 48 -12.08 2.46 -3.85
CA THR A 48 -13.50 2.33 -3.52
C THR A 48 -14.10 1.07 -4.12
N ARG A 49 -15.19 0.59 -3.51
CA ARG A 49 -16.03 -0.50 -4.01
C ARG A 49 -17.50 -0.24 -3.69
N THR A 50 -18.40 -0.71 -4.55
CA THR A 50 -19.85 -0.69 -4.28
C THR A 50 -20.28 -1.89 -3.43
N ASP A 51 -21.53 -1.88 -2.94
CA ASP A 51 -22.08 -3.01 -2.20
C ASP A 51 -22.27 -4.26 -3.06
N SER A 52 -22.61 -4.10 -4.33
CA SER A 52 -22.65 -5.24 -5.27
C SER A 52 -21.26 -5.86 -5.42
N MET A 53 -20.22 -5.02 -5.51
CA MET A 53 -18.84 -5.48 -5.64
C MET A 53 -18.37 -6.22 -4.40
N LYS A 54 -18.74 -5.72 -3.21
CA LYS A 54 -18.45 -6.42 -1.95
C LYS A 54 -19.04 -7.83 -1.95
N CYS A 55 -20.29 -7.99 -2.39
CA CYS A 55 -20.92 -9.30 -2.54
C CYS A 55 -20.17 -10.21 -3.54
N VAL A 56 -19.76 -9.66 -4.69
CA VAL A 56 -19.01 -10.43 -5.71
C VAL A 56 -17.65 -10.89 -5.15
N MET A 57 -16.94 -10.02 -4.44
CA MET A 57 -15.69 -10.36 -3.78
C MET A 57 -15.88 -11.47 -2.73
N GLU A 58 -16.89 -11.35 -1.86
CA GLU A 58 -17.21 -12.34 -0.84
C GLU A 58 -17.60 -13.69 -1.45
N CYS A 59 -18.37 -13.70 -2.53
CA CYS A 59 -18.76 -14.91 -3.26
C CYS A 59 -17.55 -15.68 -3.80
N HIS A 60 -16.52 -14.98 -4.28
CA HIS A 60 -15.27 -15.60 -4.70
C HIS A 60 -14.31 -15.85 -3.53
N GLY A 61 -14.61 -15.43 -2.31
CA GLY A 61 -13.72 -15.53 -1.15
C GLY A 61 -12.51 -14.57 -1.21
N ILE A 62 -12.67 -13.42 -1.87
CA ILE A 62 -11.66 -12.36 -1.94
C ILE A 62 -11.90 -11.39 -0.78
N THR A 63 -10.89 -11.25 0.07
CA THR A 63 -10.89 -10.36 1.24
C THR A 63 -10.26 -9.01 0.91
N ASP A 64 -10.43 -8.04 1.82
CA ASP A 64 -9.76 -6.74 1.72
C ASP A 64 -8.23 -6.90 1.75
N GLU A 65 -7.71 -7.85 2.54
CA GLU A 65 -6.30 -8.21 2.56
C GLU A 65 -5.81 -8.68 1.19
N ASP A 66 -6.60 -9.50 0.49
CA ASP A 66 -6.26 -9.98 -0.85
C ASP A 66 -6.18 -8.83 -1.86
N VAL A 67 -7.00 -7.79 -1.73
CA VAL A 67 -6.91 -6.60 -2.60
C VAL A 67 -5.57 -5.89 -2.40
N PHE A 68 -5.21 -5.58 -1.14
CA PHE A 68 -3.94 -4.88 -0.87
C PHE A 68 -2.72 -5.76 -1.15
N HIS A 69 -2.82 -7.07 -0.94
CA HIS A 69 -1.81 -8.03 -1.35
C HIS A 69 -1.57 -8.00 -2.87
N LEU A 70 -2.67 -8.02 -3.64
CA LEU A 70 -2.62 -7.95 -5.09
C LEU A 70 -2.02 -6.63 -5.59
N LEU A 71 -2.30 -5.50 -4.93
CA LEU A 71 -1.67 -4.23 -5.29
C LEU A 71 -0.17 -4.18 -4.97
N GLN A 72 0.26 -4.93 -3.96
CA GLN A 72 1.65 -4.98 -3.55
C GLN A 72 2.51 -5.97 -4.37
N TYR A 73 1.93 -7.10 -4.76
CA TYR A 73 2.68 -8.24 -5.33
C TYR A 73 2.11 -8.76 -6.66
N GLY A 74 1.01 -8.20 -7.15
CA GLY A 74 0.35 -8.68 -8.35
C GLY A 74 0.98 -8.22 -9.67
N ASP A 75 0.52 -8.86 -10.74
CA ASP A 75 0.93 -8.60 -12.11
C ASP A 75 -0.19 -7.93 -12.91
N VAL A 76 0.15 -6.87 -13.65
CA VAL A 76 -0.82 -6.14 -14.48
C VAL A 76 -0.96 -6.84 -15.83
N LEU A 77 -2.16 -7.37 -16.08
CA LEU A 77 -2.51 -8.06 -17.34
C LEU A 77 -2.97 -7.06 -18.39
N PHE A 78 -2.02 -6.42 -19.08
CA PHE A 78 -2.32 -5.42 -20.11
C PHE A 78 -3.16 -5.96 -21.28
N SER A 79 -3.08 -7.26 -21.56
CA SER A 79 -3.88 -7.92 -22.60
C SER A 79 -5.37 -8.01 -22.25
N GLU A 80 -5.71 -8.07 -20.96
CA GLU A 80 -7.09 -8.10 -20.45
C GLU A 80 -7.58 -6.72 -20.00
N SER A 81 -6.68 -5.73 -20.00
CA SER A 81 -6.94 -4.35 -19.59
C SER A 81 -7.48 -3.51 -20.75
N ASN A 82 -8.37 -2.56 -20.45
CA ASN A 82 -8.83 -1.57 -21.43
C ASN A 82 -8.18 -0.20 -21.17
N VAL A 83 -7.07 0.04 -21.87
CA VAL A 83 -6.26 1.27 -21.73
C VAL A 83 -6.67 2.40 -22.69
N GLN A 84 -7.56 2.13 -23.64
CA GLN A 84 -7.98 3.10 -24.67
C GLN A 84 -9.22 3.90 -24.24
N THR A 85 -9.95 3.44 -23.23
CA THR A 85 -11.11 4.15 -22.68
C THR A 85 -10.70 5.17 -21.61
N THR A 86 -11.56 6.17 -21.42
CA THR A 86 -11.50 7.12 -20.30
C THR A 86 -12.79 6.97 -19.50
N PRO A 87 -12.76 6.48 -18.25
CA PRO A 87 -11.58 6.09 -17.47
C PRO A 87 -10.89 4.81 -17.98
N ARG A 88 -9.60 4.65 -17.62
CA ARG A 88 -8.81 3.46 -17.99
C ARG A 88 -9.14 2.32 -17.03
N MET A 89 -9.24 1.11 -17.56
CA MET A 89 -9.48 -0.10 -16.76
C MET A 89 -8.28 -1.04 -16.85
N TYR A 90 -7.78 -1.49 -15.71
CA TYR A 90 -6.66 -2.43 -15.61
C TYR A 90 -7.08 -3.69 -14.87
N VAL A 91 -6.68 -4.84 -15.40
CA VAL A 91 -6.84 -6.14 -14.75
C VAL A 91 -5.50 -6.51 -14.12
N ILE A 92 -5.54 -6.92 -12.86
CA ILE A 92 -4.37 -7.34 -12.10
C ILE A 92 -4.63 -8.74 -11.57
N SER A 93 -3.65 -9.62 -11.71
CA SER A 93 -3.64 -10.98 -11.17
C SER A 93 -2.70 -11.09 -9.98
N ALA A 94 -3.06 -11.92 -9.02
CA ALA A 94 -2.13 -12.35 -7.97
C ALA A 94 -2.45 -13.79 -7.56
N GLU A 95 -1.48 -14.45 -6.93
CA GLU A 95 -1.69 -15.74 -6.28
C GLU A 95 -2.15 -15.51 -4.83
N ARG A 96 -3.16 -16.26 -4.40
CA ARG A 96 -3.64 -16.22 -3.02
C ARG A 96 -2.61 -16.75 -2.04
N LEU A 97 -2.51 -16.10 -0.88
CA LEU A 97 -1.61 -16.51 0.19
C LEU A 97 -1.90 -17.90 0.76
N ASN A 98 -3.16 -18.35 0.72
CA ASN A 98 -3.59 -19.56 1.42
C ASN A 98 -3.60 -20.82 0.52
N ASP A 99 -3.97 -20.68 -0.75
CA ASP A 99 -4.20 -21.81 -1.66
C ASP A 99 -3.47 -21.70 -3.00
N GLU A 100 -2.61 -20.68 -3.18
CA GLU A 100 -1.82 -20.41 -4.40
C GLU A 100 -2.68 -20.31 -5.68
N LYS A 101 -4.00 -20.14 -5.55
CA LYS A 101 -4.87 -19.97 -6.71
C LYS A 101 -4.75 -18.54 -7.21
N GLU A 102 -4.66 -18.42 -8.53
CA GLU A 102 -4.71 -17.13 -9.21
C GLU A 102 -6.10 -16.51 -9.06
N TYR A 103 -6.15 -15.25 -8.66
CA TYR A 103 -7.35 -14.42 -8.68
C TYR A 103 -7.05 -13.13 -9.42
N LYS A 104 -8.08 -12.62 -10.11
CA LYS A 104 -7.97 -11.44 -10.98
C LYS A 104 -9.01 -10.40 -10.59
N LEU A 105 -8.54 -9.17 -10.37
CA LEU A 105 -9.38 -8.01 -10.07
C LEU A 105 -9.24 -6.95 -11.16
N ALA A 106 -10.36 -6.35 -11.54
CA ALA A 106 -10.42 -5.22 -12.45
C ALA A 106 -10.59 -3.91 -11.68
N PHE A 107 -9.80 -2.91 -12.06
CA PHE A 107 -9.76 -1.58 -11.45
C PHE A 107 -10.00 -0.51 -12.50
N ILE A 108 -10.96 0.38 -12.24
CA ILE A 108 -11.21 1.57 -13.05
C ILE A 108 -10.53 2.76 -12.37
N LEU A 109 -9.58 3.38 -13.08
CA LEU A 109 -8.79 4.47 -12.54
C LEU A 109 -9.38 5.82 -12.95
N HIS A 110 -9.70 6.63 -11.96
CA HIS A 110 -9.94 8.06 -12.10
C HIS A 110 -8.70 8.85 -11.69
N ASP A 111 -8.83 10.18 -11.57
CA ASP A 111 -7.68 11.04 -11.25
C ASP A 111 -7.22 10.89 -9.80
N THR A 112 -8.16 10.78 -8.86
CA THR A 112 -7.89 10.69 -7.40
C THR A 112 -8.42 9.42 -6.75
N THR A 113 -9.32 8.71 -7.43
CA THR A 113 -9.98 7.50 -6.92
C THR A 113 -9.79 6.33 -7.88
N THR A 114 -9.83 5.13 -7.34
CA THR A 114 -9.86 3.89 -8.12
C THR A 114 -11.02 3.03 -7.66
N LEU A 115 -11.88 2.64 -8.59
CA LEU A 115 -13.03 1.79 -8.32
C LEU A 115 -12.68 0.33 -8.65
N ILE A 116 -12.94 -0.59 -7.72
CA ILE A 116 -12.94 -2.03 -8.01
C ILE A 116 -14.18 -2.34 -8.85
N SER A 117 -13.99 -2.73 -10.10
CA SER A 117 -15.09 -2.88 -11.08
C SER A 117 -15.53 -4.31 -11.32
N GLY A 118 -14.73 -5.31 -10.93
CA GLY A 118 -15.10 -6.70 -11.09
C GLY A 118 -14.03 -7.71 -10.69
N VAL A 119 -14.47 -8.95 -10.55
CA VAL A 119 -13.63 -10.13 -10.41
C VAL A 119 -13.67 -10.88 -11.74
N ILE A 120 -12.50 -11.15 -12.35
CA ILE A 120 -12.43 -11.92 -13.59
C ILE A 120 -12.37 -13.41 -13.22
N SER A 121 -13.53 -14.07 -13.22
CA SER A 121 -13.67 -15.49 -12.92
C SER A 121 -14.70 -16.16 -13.83
N SER A 122 -14.61 -17.49 -13.95
CA SER A 122 -15.59 -18.31 -14.69
C SER A 122 -16.87 -18.58 -13.89
N GLU A 123 -16.80 -18.46 -12.57
CA GLU A 123 -17.93 -18.66 -11.67
C GLU A 123 -18.84 -17.42 -11.65
N LYS A 124 -20.15 -17.62 -11.65
CA LYS A 124 -21.14 -16.53 -11.61
C LYS A 124 -21.67 -16.34 -10.19
N CYS A 125 -21.69 -15.09 -9.74
CA CYS A 125 -22.25 -14.69 -8.45
C CYS A 125 -23.57 -13.93 -8.64
N ASN A 126 -24.57 -14.24 -7.82
CA ASN A 126 -25.87 -13.55 -7.83
C ASN A 126 -25.82 -12.36 -6.87
N CYS A 127 -25.30 -11.21 -7.34
CA CYS A 127 -25.17 -9.98 -6.54
C CYS A 127 -25.98 -8.79 -7.08
N GLY A 128 -26.89 -9.03 -8.04
CA GLY A 128 -27.67 -7.98 -8.72
C GLY A 128 -28.73 -7.27 -7.87
N ASP A 129 -28.98 -7.74 -6.65
CA ASP A 129 -29.97 -7.17 -5.74
C ASP A 129 -29.40 -6.06 -4.83
N LYS A 130 -28.11 -5.75 -4.94
CA LYS A 130 -27.41 -4.74 -4.13
C LYS A 130 -27.42 -3.38 -4.83
N ASP A 131 -27.45 -2.30 -4.05
CA ASP A 131 -27.36 -0.95 -4.60
C ASP A 131 -25.92 -0.67 -5.08
N ASP A 132 -25.81 -0.01 -6.23
CA ASP A 132 -24.54 0.38 -6.86
C ASP A 132 -24.32 1.90 -6.81
N LYS A 133 -25.21 2.65 -6.15
CA LYS A 133 -25.13 4.11 -6.10
C LYS A 133 -24.04 4.62 -5.18
N ASP A 134 -23.76 3.91 -4.09
CA ASP A 134 -22.81 4.33 -3.07
C ASP A 134 -21.50 3.53 -3.18
N ALA A 135 -20.39 4.26 -3.28
CA ALA A 135 -19.04 3.70 -3.29
C ALA A 135 -18.39 3.90 -1.91
N HIS A 136 -17.97 2.81 -1.28
CA HIS A 136 -17.33 2.80 0.03
C HIS A 136 -15.81 2.76 -0.11
N ILE A 137 -15.10 3.53 0.71
CA ILE A 137 -13.64 3.52 0.79
C ILE A 137 -13.17 2.19 1.37
N LEU A 138 -12.21 1.58 0.69
CA LEU A 138 -11.51 0.40 1.15
C LEU A 138 -10.26 0.83 1.94
N TYR A 139 -10.23 0.54 3.24
CA TYR A 139 -9.07 0.81 4.08
C TYR A 139 -8.16 -0.41 4.17
N MET A 140 -6.85 -0.16 4.28
CA MET A 140 -5.89 -1.22 4.52
C MET A 140 -6.16 -1.89 5.87
N PRO A 141 -6.24 -3.23 5.94
CA PRO A 141 -6.47 -3.94 7.18
C PRO A 141 -5.40 -3.62 8.24
N ASP A 142 -5.85 -3.47 9.49
CA ASP A 142 -5.01 -3.11 10.65
C ASP A 142 -3.74 -3.95 10.75
N GLU A 143 -3.84 -5.26 10.53
CA GLU A 143 -2.71 -6.19 10.63
C GLU A 143 -1.64 -5.94 9.56
N MET A 144 -2.03 -5.51 8.36
CA MET A 144 -1.07 -5.13 7.31
C MET A 144 -0.34 -3.83 7.68
N VAL A 145 -1.06 -2.82 8.15
CA VAL A 145 -0.48 -1.54 8.59
C VAL A 145 0.50 -1.79 9.75
N LYS A 146 0.14 -2.62 10.73
CA LYS A 146 1.03 -3.00 11.84
C LYS A 146 2.28 -3.73 11.34
N LYS A 147 2.15 -4.68 10.39
CA LYS A 147 3.31 -5.34 9.77
C LYS A 147 4.23 -4.31 9.10
N MET A 148 3.68 -3.27 8.46
CA MET A 148 4.49 -2.19 7.90
C MET A 148 5.22 -1.40 8.99
N PHE A 149 4.58 -1.14 10.14
CA PHE A 149 5.25 -0.50 11.27
C PHE A 149 6.43 -1.34 11.79
N LEU A 150 6.23 -2.65 11.91
CA LEU A 150 7.23 -3.59 12.44
C LEU A 150 8.45 -3.80 11.54
N LYS A 151 8.34 -3.50 10.24
CA LYS A 151 9.46 -3.62 9.28
C LYS A 151 10.51 -2.53 9.43
N LYS A 152 10.24 -1.46 10.18
CA LYS A 152 11.12 -0.30 10.33
C LYS A 152 11.36 0.00 11.79
N ASP A 153 12.49 0.64 12.08
CA ASP A 153 12.77 1.13 13.43
C ASP A 153 11.74 2.17 13.87
N ILE A 154 11.47 2.23 15.17
CA ILE A 154 10.54 3.17 15.77
C ILE A 154 11.34 4.19 16.57
N SER A 155 11.05 5.48 16.37
CA SER A 155 11.58 6.56 17.19
C SER A 155 10.44 7.44 17.71
N ILE A 156 10.64 8.05 18.87
CA ILE A 156 9.70 9.00 19.46
C ILE A 156 10.31 10.39 19.31
N THR A 157 9.53 11.36 18.83
CA THR A 157 9.97 12.76 18.72
C THR A 157 10.10 13.42 20.09
N GLU A 158 10.71 14.60 20.15
CA GLU A 158 10.79 15.37 21.40
C GLU A 158 9.40 15.69 21.95
N THR A 159 8.49 16.15 21.08
CA THR A 159 7.08 16.38 21.41
C THR A 159 6.38 15.11 21.92
N GLY A 160 6.56 13.99 21.22
CA GLY A 160 5.99 12.70 21.62
C GLY A 160 6.51 12.23 22.99
N ASN A 161 7.81 12.38 23.26
CA ASN A 161 8.43 12.04 24.54
C ASN A 161 7.93 12.95 25.67
N CYS A 162 7.80 14.25 25.40
CA CYS A 162 7.30 15.25 26.35
C CYS A 162 5.88 14.89 26.82
N LYS A 163 4.96 14.62 25.88
CA LYS A 163 3.58 14.24 26.19
C LYS A 163 3.48 12.86 26.82
N MET A 164 4.25 11.89 26.31
CA MET A 164 4.33 10.56 26.92
C MET A 164 4.73 10.63 28.41
N ASN A 165 5.76 11.41 28.73
CA ASN A 165 6.21 11.60 30.12
C ASN A 165 5.17 12.32 30.98
N HIS A 166 4.47 13.32 30.42
CA HIS A 166 3.38 14.01 31.11
C HIS A 166 2.27 13.06 31.54
N TYR A 167 1.88 12.15 30.66
CA TYR A 167 0.87 11.14 30.94
C TYR A 167 1.40 9.93 31.73
N GLY A 168 2.67 9.96 32.17
CA GLY A 168 3.29 8.88 32.94
C GLY A 168 3.43 7.57 32.15
N LEU A 169 3.49 7.64 30.82
CA LEU A 169 3.63 6.47 29.96
C LEU A 169 5.11 6.11 29.76
N HIS A 170 5.42 4.82 29.83
CA HIS A 170 6.77 4.32 29.53
C HIS A 170 6.94 4.12 28.01
N PRO A 171 8.14 4.36 27.42
CA PRO A 171 8.41 4.13 26.00
C PRO A 171 7.98 2.75 25.50
N ASP A 172 8.26 1.69 26.25
CA ASP A 172 7.90 0.32 25.89
C ASP A 172 6.38 0.11 25.81
N THR A 173 5.62 0.81 26.66
CA THR A 173 4.16 0.78 26.64
C THR A 173 3.62 1.39 25.36
N VAL A 174 4.19 2.53 24.95
CA VAL A 174 3.80 3.22 23.70
C VAL A 174 4.13 2.35 22.49
N VAL A 175 5.32 1.74 22.46
CA VAL A 175 5.70 0.80 21.40
C VAL A 175 4.79 -0.43 21.39
N ASN A 176 4.37 -0.95 22.55
CA ASN A 176 3.40 -2.05 22.61
C ASN A 176 2.01 -1.62 22.10
N TYR A 177 1.56 -0.41 22.41
CA TYR A 177 0.30 0.12 21.88
C TYR A 177 0.33 0.26 20.36
N LEU A 178 1.47 0.63 19.78
CA LEU A 178 1.65 0.61 18.33
C LEU A 178 1.44 -0.79 17.73
N LYS A 179 1.89 -1.84 18.43
CA LYS A 179 1.79 -3.24 17.98
C LYS A 179 0.41 -3.85 18.19
N SER A 180 -0.30 -3.44 19.25
CA SER A 180 -1.54 -4.10 19.71
C SER A 180 -2.80 -3.23 19.61
N GLY A 181 -2.66 -1.97 19.19
CA GLY A 181 -3.74 -1.01 18.96
C GLY A 181 -4.57 -1.29 17.71
N THR A 182 -5.66 -0.55 17.56
CA THR A 182 -6.50 -0.52 16.36
C THR A 182 -6.21 0.75 15.57
N ILE A 183 -6.24 0.68 14.24
CA ILE A 183 -6.02 1.86 13.39
C ILE A 183 -7.31 2.67 13.30
N ASP A 184 -7.23 3.97 13.56
CA ASP A 184 -8.34 4.89 13.32
C ASP A 184 -8.27 5.41 11.88
N ASN A 185 -9.02 4.77 10.98
CA ASN A 185 -9.04 5.09 9.56
C ASN A 185 -9.66 6.46 9.22
N VAL A 186 -10.42 7.06 10.14
CA VAL A 186 -11.05 8.38 9.93
C VAL A 186 -10.06 9.49 10.22
N LEU A 187 -9.25 9.33 11.26
CA LEU A 187 -8.20 10.31 11.61
C LEU A 187 -6.92 10.11 10.80
N SER A 188 -6.65 8.89 10.33
CA SER A 188 -5.44 8.56 9.56
C SER A 188 -5.48 9.16 8.16
N THR A 189 -4.29 9.54 7.67
CA THR A 189 -4.08 10.09 6.33
C THR A 189 -3.02 9.25 5.59
N PRO A 190 -3.38 8.05 5.12
CA PRO A 190 -2.43 7.09 4.53
C PRO A 190 -1.84 7.56 3.20
N LEU A 191 -2.52 8.46 2.48
CA LEU A 191 -2.10 9.01 1.18
C LEU A 191 -1.44 10.39 1.30
N SER A 192 -1.14 10.88 2.52
CA SER A 192 -0.48 12.17 2.69
C SER A 192 0.99 12.15 2.26
N GLU A 193 1.38 13.15 1.48
CA GLU A 193 2.77 13.46 1.19
C GLU A 193 3.35 14.48 2.21
N PRO A 194 4.66 14.43 2.53
CA PRO A 194 5.66 13.48 2.04
C PRO A 194 5.65 12.13 2.78
N HIS A 195 4.95 12.04 3.91
CA HIS A 195 4.93 10.87 4.78
C HIS A 195 3.50 10.56 5.23
N PRO A 196 3.01 9.32 5.03
CA PRO A 196 1.74 8.87 5.55
C PRO A 196 1.66 9.01 7.07
N ARG A 197 0.49 9.38 7.58
CA ARG A 197 0.23 9.48 9.02
C ARG A 197 -0.91 8.54 9.42
N TYR A 198 -0.69 7.81 10.51
CA TYR A 198 -1.65 6.88 11.06
C TYR A 198 -1.93 7.22 12.52
N PHE A 199 -3.19 7.04 12.90
CA PHE A 199 -3.62 7.14 14.28
C PHE A 199 -3.89 5.74 14.82
N VAL A 200 -3.25 5.40 15.94
CA VAL A 200 -3.38 4.09 16.58
C VAL A 200 -4.02 4.27 17.94
N ARG A 201 -5.21 3.69 18.13
CA ARG A 201 -5.96 3.75 19.38
C ARG A 201 -5.72 2.48 20.21
N LYS A 202 -5.38 2.65 21.48
CA LYS A 202 -5.35 1.57 22.47
C LYS A 202 -5.79 2.09 23.83
N LYS A 203 -6.82 1.48 24.41
CA LYS A 203 -7.49 1.99 25.62
C LYS A 203 -7.93 3.43 25.38
N ASN A 204 -7.58 4.36 26.27
CA ASN A 204 -7.81 5.79 26.15
C ASN A 204 -6.61 6.55 25.56
N VAL A 205 -5.66 5.87 24.91
CA VAL A 205 -4.48 6.51 24.30
C VAL A 205 -4.57 6.43 22.79
N LEU A 206 -4.33 7.57 22.14
CA LEU A 206 -4.27 7.75 20.72
C LEU A 206 -2.86 8.19 20.32
N LEU A 207 -2.18 7.38 19.50
CA LEU A 207 -0.83 7.64 19.03
C LEU A 207 -0.87 8.15 17.60
N GLN A 208 -0.18 9.26 17.32
CA GLN A 208 0.04 9.73 15.96
C GLN A 208 1.41 9.25 15.46
N VAL A 209 1.41 8.49 14.37
CA VAL A 209 2.58 7.83 13.82
C VAL A 209 2.80 8.30 12.39
N GLU A 210 3.97 8.87 12.12
CA GLU A 210 4.44 9.21 10.78
C GLU A 210 5.35 8.10 10.23
N MET A 211 5.04 7.64 9.03
CA MET A 211 5.83 6.63 8.32
C MET A 211 6.82 7.29 7.37
N ALA A 212 8.07 7.42 7.78
CA ALA A 212 9.15 7.85 6.90
C ALA A 212 9.82 6.64 6.21
N GLU A 213 10.69 6.90 5.22
CA GLU A 213 11.39 5.85 4.47
C GLU A 213 12.21 4.92 5.39
N LYS A 214 13.00 5.50 6.30
CA LYS A 214 13.95 4.76 7.15
C LYS A 214 13.38 4.27 8.48
N LYS A 215 12.56 5.09 9.13
CA LYS A 215 12.03 4.82 10.48
C LYS A 215 10.64 5.41 10.66
N ASN A 216 9.83 4.76 11.49
CA ASN A 216 8.55 5.30 11.92
C ASN A 216 8.77 6.26 13.10
N ARG A 217 8.00 7.35 13.13
CA ARG A 217 8.11 8.39 14.16
C ARG A 217 6.79 8.51 14.89
N ILE A 218 6.79 8.29 16.19
CA ILE A 218 5.65 8.67 17.03
C ILE A 218 5.78 10.17 17.27
N ILE A 219 4.92 10.94 16.61
CA ILE A 219 4.92 12.40 16.65
C ILE A 219 4.19 12.88 17.90
N ASP A 220 3.06 12.25 18.20
CA ASP A 220 2.14 12.71 19.24
C ASP A 220 1.55 11.53 20.03
N VAL A 221 1.25 11.79 21.29
CA VAL A 221 0.59 10.90 22.24
C VAL A 221 -0.53 11.70 22.89
N ILE A 222 -1.77 11.28 22.66
CA ILE A 222 -2.97 11.95 23.14
C ILE A 222 -3.71 10.99 24.07
N VAL A 223 -4.14 11.47 25.23
CA VAL A 223 -5.00 10.70 26.14
C VAL A 223 -6.42 11.24 26.06
N GLU A 224 -7.35 10.41 25.59
CA GLU A 224 -8.76 10.74 25.45
C GLU A 224 -9.36 11.00 26.85
N GLY A 225 -10.04 12.15 26.99
CA GLY A 225 -10.65 12.58 28.25
C GLY A 225 -9.78 13.51 29.09
N ASP A 226 -8.52 13.77 28.69
CA ASP A 226 -7.70 14.78 29.32
C ASP A 226 -7.75 16.11 28.55
N THR A 227 -8.14 17.18 29.22
CA THR A 227 -8.24 18.53 28.66
C THR A 227 -7.04 19.41 29.02
N THR A 228 -6.03 18.90 29.73
CA THR A 228 -4.84 19.69 30.04
C THR A 228 -4.02 19.95 28.78
N THR A 229 -4.08 21.18 28.28
CA THR A 229 -3.19 21.66 27.23
C THR A 229 -1.78 21.83 27.79
N MET A 230 -0.92 20.83 27.59
CA MET A 230 0.51 20.97 27.86
C MET A 230 1.25 21.38 26.59
N ASN A 231 2.08 22.41 26.67
CA ASN A 231 2.86 22.90 25.54
C ASN A 231 4.19 22.15 25.44
N CYS A 232 4.37 21.39 24.36
CA CYS A 232 5.57 20.59 24.04
C CYS A 232 6.16 21.01 22.68
N GLU A 233 5.99 22.29 22.31
CA GLU A 233 6.60 22.91 21.12
C GLU A 233 8.11 23.06 21.26
#